data_AF-A0A0K1EF09-F1
#
_entry.id   AF-A0A0K1EF09-F1
#
_cell.length_a   1.000
_cell.length_b   1.000
_cell.length_c   1.000
_cell.angle_alpha   90.00
_cell.angle_beta   90.00
_cell.angle_gamma   90.00
#
_symmetry.space_group_name_H-M   'P 1'
#
loop_
_entity.id
_entity.type
_entity.pdbx_description
1 polymer ?
#
loop_
_entity_poly.entity_id
_entity_poly.type
_entity_poly.pdbx_seq_one_letter_code
_entity_poly.pdbx_strand_id
1 'polypeptide(L)'
;MRERWGAWCAAAGAILGGIALQGGAVAGEAPTCSAWKAAAAPHDRLELRACRAVETGTRGPGEAPRDEPLVHRLSVEGTPDDVGPTHEEPSEADDEDEIPDVQRPTSRDDRRTPVRIELRSGYDDTRKIRIELTASGGQVEILDLTATKGINQAGTCAACRDLSDLTAWRVLDGGVPPEPEVVRPIAGNTHMEVLARDLRLTDANAERLKRIAAAYFKATRKRLVVTGGTRPPQRQAELMYDKLKRGDDIVSLYENKQAVTEVRNAYRTGAAQALPRKTVVRLMKEVIDAQIARGVYISKHLRSGAVDVRSWDMVPAMEQAFREAVKKEPGVALMDERKSAEPHFHLTMP
;
A
#
# COMPACT_ATOMS: atom_id res chain seq x y z
N MET A 1 -57.52 17.04 0.54
CA MET A 1 -56.70 17.65 -0.54
C MET A 1 -55.70 16.60 -1.00
N ARG A 2 -56.08 15.77 -1.97
CA ARG A 2 -55.62 15.81 -3.38
C ARG A 2 -54.11 15.58 -3.54
N GLU A 3 -53.80 14.30 -3.75
CA GLU A 3 -52.92 13.72 -4.78
C GLU A 3 -51.86 14.61 -5.45
N ARG A 4 -50.58 14.18 -5.39
CA ARG A 4 -49.64 14.31 -6.51
C ARG A 4 -48.71 13.09 -6.57
N TRP A 5 -49.12 12.09 -7.36
CA TRP A 5 -48.22 11.11 -7.95
C TRP A 5 -47.56 11.76 -9.17
N GLY A 6 -46.23 11.90 -9.14
CA GLY A 6 -45.43 12.35 -10.28
C GLY A 6 -44.77 11.17 -10.95
N ALA A 7 -45.37 10.70 -12.05
CA ALA A 7 -44.82 9.70 -12.94
C ALA A 7 -43.49 10.17 -13.54
N TRP A 8 -42.43 9.36 -13.38
CA TRP A 8 -41.22 9.46 -14.20
C TRP A 8 -41.35 8.46 -15.34
N CYS A 9 -41.74 8.97 -16.51
CA CYS A 9 -41.77 8.22 -17.75
C CYS A 9 -40.35 7.87 -18.21
N ALA A 10 -40.21 6.62 -18.64
CA ALA A 10 -39.07 6.10 -19.36
C ALA A 10 -38.80 6.89 -20.65
N ALA A 11 -37.55 7.28 -20.85
CA ALA A 11 -37.00 7.59 -22.17
C ALA A 11 -35.75 6.73 -22.35
N ALA A 12 -35.96 5.47 -22.75
CA ALA A 12 -34.92 4.62 -23.30
C ALA A 12 -34.65 5.07 -24.74
N GLY A 13 -33.82 6.10 -24.89
CA GLY A 13 -33.24 6.50 -26.17
C GLY A 13 -31.99 5.67 -26.43
N ALA A 14 -32.12 4.60 -27.21
CA ALA A 14 -30.98 3.88 -27.76
C ALA A 14 -30.28 4.77 -28.80
N ILE A 15 -29.23 5.48 -28.38
CA ILE A 15 -28.28 6.11 -29.30
C ILE A 15 -27.20 5.07 -29.62
N LEU A 16 -27.46 4.26 -30.64
CA LEU A 16 -26.42 3.49 -31.34
C LEU A 16 -25.65 4.46 -32.26
N GLY A 17 -24.85 5.32 -31.65
CA GLY A 17 -23.84 6.12 -32.33
C GLY A 17 -22.56 5.31 -32.46
N GLY A 18 -22.47 4.48 -33.51
CA GLY A 18 -21.23 3.82 -33.90
C GLY A 18 -20.22 4.85 -34.39
N ILE A 19 -19.47 5.46 -33.46
CA ILE A 19 -18.22 6.15 -33.81
C ILE A 19 -17.20 5.05 -34.06
N ALA A 20 -17.03 4.69 -35.32
CA ALA A 20 -15.87 3.95 -35.78
C ALA A 20 -14.65 4.85 -35.61
N LEU A 21 -13.96 4.73 -34.47
CA LEU A 21 -12.61 5.24 -34.31
C LEU A 21 -11.73 4.53 -35.34
N GLN A 22 -11.37 5.23 -36.41
CA GLN A 22 -10.37 4.81 -37.38
C GLN A 22 -8.99 4.81 -36.73
N GLY A 23 -8.74 3.83 -35.86
CA GLY A 23 -7.40 3.41 -35.50
C GLY A 23 -7.02 2.25 -36.40
N GLY A 24 -6.37 2.53 -37.53
CA GLY A 24 -5.88 1.50 -38.43
C GLY A 24 -4.94 0.57 -37.66
N ALA A 25 -5.38 -0.65 -37.40
CA ALA A 25 -4.48 -1.73 -37.04
C ALA A 25 -3.52 -1.90 -38.21
N VAL A 26 -2.24 -1.58 -38.01
CA VAL A 26 -1.21 -1.90 -39.00
C VAL A 26 -1.23 -3.41 -39.15
N ALA A 27 -1.50 -3.90 -40.37
CA ALA A 27 -1.90 -5.27 -40.67
C ALA A 27 -0.82 -6.37 -40.45
N GLY A 28 0.12 -6.15 -39.52
CA GLY A 28 1.18 -7.10 -39.14
C GLY A 28 1.22 -7.49 -37.66
N GLU A 29 0.43 -6.88 -36.76
CA GLU A 29 0.49 -7.14 -35.30
C GLU A 29 -0.55 -8.16 -34.77
N ALA A 30 -1.40 -8.69 -35.63
CA ALA A 30 -2.67 -9.30 -35.20
C ALA A 30 -2.62 -10.59 -34.32
N PRO A 31 -1.58 -11.45 -34.30
CA PRO A 31 -1.64 -12.63 -33.44
C PRO A 31 -1.15 -12.40 -32.00
N THR A 32 -0.57 -11.24 -31.67
CA THR A 32 0.13 -11.05 -30.39
C THR A 32 -0.59 -10.17 -29.38
N CYS A 33 -1.60 -9.39 -29.79
CA CYS A 33 -2.30 -8.45 -28.91
C CYS A 33 -3.81 -8.57 -28.96
N SER A 34 -4.47 -8.25 -27.85
CA SER A 34 -5.92 -8.08 -27.77
C SER A 34 -6.38 -6.79 -28.48
N ALA A 35 -7.68 -6.68 -28.73
CA ALA A 35 -8.29 -5.41 -29.11
C ALA A 35 -8.11 -4.36 -28.00
N TRP A 36 -8.09 -3.09 -28.41
CA TRP A 36 -8.10 -1.96 -27.49
C TRP A 36 -9.45 -1.87 -26.76
N LYS A 37 -9.41 -1.65 -25.44
CA LYS A 37 -10.58 -1.41 -24.60
C LYS A 37 -10.47 0.00 -24.02
N ALA A 38 -11.45 0.87 -24.29
CA ALA A 38 -11.48 2.22 -23.72
C ALA A 38 -11.81 2.21 -22.22
N ALA A 39 -11.27 3.18 -21.48
CA ALA A 39 -11.67 3.43 -20.11
C ALA A 39 -13.05 4.11 -20.05
N ALA A 40 -13.71 3.97 -18.91
CA ALA A 40 -14.92 4.72 -18.62
C ALA A 40 -14.61 6.22 -18.40
N ALA A 41 -15.61 7.07 -18.60
CA ALA A 41 -15.54 8.48 -18.23
C ALA A 41 -15.17 8.64 -16.74
N PRO A 42 -14.37 9.66 -16.36
CA PRO A 42 -13.87 10.77 -17.17
C PRO A 42 -12.56 10.47 -17.92
N HIS A 43 -12.12 9.21 -17.97
CA HIS A 43 -10.84 8.79 -18.55
C HIS A 43 -10.99 8.17 -19.95
N ASP A 44 -12.03 8.56 -20.69
CA ASP A 44 -12.41 8.04 -22.02
C ASP A 44 -11.35 8.25 -23.11
N ARG A 45 -10.37 9.14 -22.88
CA ARG A 45 -9.19 9.30 -23.74
C ARG A 45 -8.11 8.25 -23.50
N LEU A 46 -8.31 7.28 -22.60
CA LEU A 46 -7.39 6.17 -22.38
C LEU A 46 -7.95 4.88 -22.95
N GLU A 47 -7.07 4.10 -23.56
CA GLU A 47 -7.39 2.75 -24.00
C GLU A 47 -6.28 1.78 -23.59
N LEU A 48 -6.66 0.54 -23.28
CA LEU A 48 -5.74 -0.49 -22.84
C LEU A 48 -5.84 -1.73 -23.73
N ARG A 49 -4.69 -2.34 -24.04
CA ARG A 49 -4.63 -3.68 -24.63
C ARG A 49 -3.61 -4.56 -23.93
N ALA A 50 -3.83 -5.88 -23.98
CA ALA A 50 -2.87 -6.89 -23.53
C ALA A 50 -2.12 -7.44 -24.74
N CYS A 51 -0.82 -7.70 -24.60
CA CYS A 51 0.05 -8.25 -25.62
C CYS A 51 0.92 -9.38 -25.06
N ARG A 52 1.17 -10.43 -25.84
CA ARG A 52 2.18 -11.43 -25.48
C ARG A 52 3.55 -10.80 -25.61
N ALA A 53 4.41 -11.00 -24.61
CA ALA A 53 5.81 -10.65 -24.76
C ALA A 53 6.38 -11.45 -25.95
N VAL A 54 6.78 -10.76 -27.02
CA VAL A 54 7.63 -11.37 -28.03
C VAL A 54 8.94 -11.66 -27.33
N GLU A 55 9.31 -12.93 -27.24
CA GLU A 55 10.67 -13.30 -26.87
C GLU A 55 11.58 -12.65 -27.91
N THR A 56 12.13 -11.49 -27.57
CA THR A 56 13.22 -10.89 -28.33
C THR A 56 14.37 -11.86 -28.13
N GLY A 57 14.44 -12.87 -29.00
CA GLY A 57 15.45 -13.91 -28.98
C GLY A 57 16.78 -13.20 -28.83
N THR A 58 17.34 -13.27 -27.64
CA THR A 58 18.62 -12.67 -27.33
C THR A 58 19.60 -13.56 -28.06
N ARG A 59 19.87 -13.24 -29.32
CA ARG A 59 20.94 -13.86 -30.09
C ARG A 59 22.19 -13.55 -29.27
N GLY A 60 22.70 -14.56 -28.56
CA GLY A 60 23.84 -14.39 -27.69
C GLY A 60 25.00 -13.76 -28.47
N PRO A 61 25.73 -12.78 -27.93
CA PRO A 61 26.92 -12.26 -28.57
C PRO A 61 28.03 -13.30 -28.40
N GLY A 62 28.12 -14.29 -29.28
CA GLY A 62 29.17 -15.30 -29.14
C GLY A 62 28.98 -16.58 -29.95
N GLU A 63 28.99 -16.49 -31.27
CA GLU A 63 29.44 -17.61 -32.09
C GLU A 63 30.38 -17.06 -33.17
N ALA A 64 31.61 -16.78 -32.74
CA ALA A 64 32.75 -16.64 -33.64
C ALA A 64 33.27 -18.05 -34.00
N PRO A 65 33.84 -18.25 -35.21
CA PRO A 65 34.35 -19.54 -35.64
C PRO A 65 35.50 -19.99 -34.73
N ARG A 66 35.49 -21.28 -34.39
CA ARG A 66 36.52 -21.94 -33.58
C ARG A 66 37.84 -22.00 -34.34
N ASP A 67 38.90 -21.48 -33.74
CA ASP A 67 40.27 -21.97 -33.89
C ASP A 67 40.98 -21.87 -32.53
N GLU A 68 41.28 -23.03 -31.95
CA GLU A 68 42.25 -23.23 -30.87
C GLU A 68 43.67 -23.31 -31.49
N PRO A 69 44.78 -22.93 -30.81
CA PRO A 69 45.22 -23.70 -29.63
C PRO A 69 46.07 -23.01 -28.51
N LEU A 70 46.06 -23.69 -27.35
CA LEU A 70 47.13 -24.00 -26.38
C LEU A 70 47.88 -22.92 -25.53
N VAL A 71 47.72 -23.10 -24.19
CA VAL A 71 48.65 -23.00 -23.01
C VAL A 71 49.52 -21.75 -22.74
N HIS A 72 49.47 -21.22 -21.50
CA HIS A 72 50.31 -21.68 -20.38
C HIS A 72 49.94 -21.05 -19.02
N ARG A 73 50.06 -21.87 -17.97
CA ARG A 73 49.96 -21.60 -16.53
C ARG A 73 50.92 -20.52 -16.02
N LEU A 74 50.50 -19.78 -14.99
CA LEU A 74 51.39 -19.35 -13.90
C LEU A 74 50.69 -19.47 -12.53
N SER A 75 51.37 -20.18 -11.64
CA SER A 75 51.04 -20.42 -10.23
C SER A 75 51.41 -19.21 -9.37
N VAL A 76 50.69 -18.98 -8.27
CA VAL A 76 51.22 -18.26 -7.10
C VAL A 76 50.84 -19.02 -5.84
N GLU A 77 51.88 -19.41 -5.09
CA GLU A 77 51.86 -20.03 -3.76
C GLU A 77 51.65 -18.98 -2.67
N GLY A 78 51.08 -19.38 -1.53
CA GLY A 78 50.99 -18.54 -0.34
C GLY A 78 50.09 -19.12 0.77
N THR A 79 50.64 -20.04 1.56
CA THR A 79 50.18 -20.54 2.88
C THR A 79 50.94 -19.81 4.02
N PRO A 80 50.72 -20.08 5.32
CA PRO A 80 49.49 -20.28 6.11
C PRO A 80 49.51 -19.49 7.45
N ASP A 81 48.64 -19.89 8.38
CA ASP A 81 48.66 -19.69 9.85
C ASP A 81 47.92 -18.45 10.41
N ASP A 82 46.80 -18.67 11.11
CA ASP A 82 46.86 -18.71 12.58
C ASP A 82 45.61 -19.37 13.20
N VAL A 83 45.85 -20.16 14.25
CA VAL A 83 44.93 -21.02 14.98
C VAL A 83 44.72 -20.42 16.37
N GLY A 84 43.48 -20.26 16.82
CA GLY A 84 43.19 -19.84 18.20
C GLY A 84 41.74 -20.12 18.60
N PRO A 85 41.46 -20.37 19.89
CA PRO A 85 40.76 -21.58 20.29
C PRO A 85 39.24 -21.44 20.54
N THR A 86 38.66 -22.63 20.45
CA THR A 86 37.34 -23.11 20.88
C THR A 86 36.84 -22.55 22.21
N HIS A 87 35.60 -22.03 22.19
CA HIS A 87 34.73 -21.99 23.36
C HIS A 87 33.52 -22.88 23.08
N GLU A 88 33.52 -24.05 23.72
CA GLU A 88 32.36 -24.90 23.91
C GLU A 88 31.47 -24.28 24.99
N GLU A 89 30.23 -23.97 24.65
CA GLU A 89 29.14 -23.81 25.62
C GLU A 89 27.99 -24.77 25.26
N PRO A 90 27.30 -25.31 26.28
CA PRO A 90 26.45 -26.48 26.12
C PRO A 90 25.09 -26.15 25.53
N SER A 91 24.67 -27.04 24.63
CA SER A 91 23.36 -27.12 24.02
C SER A 91 22.26 -27.38 25.07
N GLU A 92 21.35 -26.43 25.23
CA GLU A 92 20.01 -26.72 25.74
C GLU A 92 19.18 -27.26 24.58
N ALA A 93 18.80 -28.54 24.70
CA ALA A 93 17.90 -29.24 23.81
C ALA A 93 16.47 -28.74 24.08
N ASP A 94 15.96 -27.90 23.19
CA ASP A 94 14.53 -27.74 23.00
C ASP A 94 14.11 -28.63 21.83
N ASP A 95 13.27 -29.62 22.15
CA ASP A 95 12.64 -30.56 21.23
C ASP A 95 11.86 -29.80 20.13
N GLU A 96 12.50 -29.58 18.98
CA GLU A 96 11.81 -29.23 17.75
C GLU A 96 11.19 -30.50 17.16
N ASP A 97 9.87 -30.60 17.23
CA ASP A 97 9.08 -31.56 16.45
C ASP A 97 9.43 -31.43 14.96
N GLU A 98 10.32 -32.28 14.47
CA GLU A 98 10.61 -32.50 13.05
C GLU A 98 9.32 -32.91 12.33
N ILE A 99 8.64 -31.94 11.73
CA ILE A 99 7.58 -32.20 10.76
C ILE A 99 8.26 -32.82 9.54
N PRO A 100 7.88 -34.05 9.12
CA PRO A 100 8.52 -34.71 7.98
C PRO A 100 8.40 -33.84 6.73
N ASP A 101 9.56 -33.56 6.12
CA ASP A 101 9.69 -32.81 4.88
C ASP A 101 9.04 -33.62 3.74
N VAL A 102 7.74 -33.37 3.54
CA VAL A 102 6.99 -33.88 2.40
C VAL A 102 7.56 -33.20 1.17
N GLN A 103 8.47 -33.89 0.49
CA GLN A 103 9.00 -33.53 -0.82
C GLN A 103 7.84 -33.14 -1.74
N ARG A 104 7.60 -31.82 -1.85
CA ARG A 104 6.64 -31.29 -2.82
C ARG A 104 7.19 -31.63 -4.20
N PRO A 105 6.39 -32.28 -5.07
CA PRO A 105 6.80 -32.47 -6.44
C PRO A 105 7.17 -31.11 -7.03
N THR A 106 8.42 -30.95 -7.44
CA THR A 106 8.89 -29.77 -8.17
C THR A 106 8.08 -29.71 -9.46
N SER A 107 6.99 -28.95 -9.42
CA SER A 107 6.06 -28.80 -10.52
C SER A 107 6.85 -28.33 -11.74
N ARG A 108 6.68 -29.06 -12.85
CA ARG A 108 7.17 -28.69 -14.18
C ARG A 108 7.10 -27.18 -14.36
N ASP A 109 8.26 -26.64 -14.71
CA ASP A 109 8.54 -25.27 -15.13
C ASP A 109 7.44 -24.75 -16.06
N ASP A 110 6.40 -24.18 -15.46
CA ASP A 110 5.25 -23.54 -16.10
C ASP A 110 5.75 -22.17 -16.57
N ARG A 111 6.63 -22.17 -17.60
CA ARG A 111 7.19 -20.96 -18.20
C ARG A 111 6.07 -20.17 -18.86
N ARG A 112 5.32 -19.42 -18.04
CA ARG A 112 4.28 -18.52 -18.49
C ARG A 112 4.93 -17.33 -19.17
N THR A 113 4.63 -17.14 -20.44
CA THR A 113 5.00 -15.92 -21.14
C THR A 113 4.26 -14.75 -20.48
N PRO A 114 4.97 -13.74 -19.94
CA PRO A 114 4.31 -12.63 -19.28
C PRO A 114 3.43 -11.86 -20.27
N VAL A 115 2.22 -11.50 -19.84
CA VAL A 115 1.30 -10.66 -20.60
C VAL A 115 1.67 -9.20 -20.36
N ARG A 116 2.15 -8.51 -21.40
CA ARG A 116 2.44 -7.08 -21.39
C ARG A 116 1.16 -6.28 -21.52
N ILE A 117 1.09 -5.16 -20.83
CA ILE A 117 -0.02 -4.22 -20.88
C ILE A 117 0.46 -2.96 -21.58
N GLU A 118 -0.28 -2.52 -22.59
CA GLU A 118 -0.07 -1.25 -23.28
C GLU A 118 -1.22 -0.31 -23.01
N LEU A 119 -0.91 0.96 -22.77
CA LEU A 119 -1.88 2.03 -22.57
C LEU A 119 -1.72 3.08 -23.66
N ARG A 120 -2.76 3.30 -24.45
CA ARG A 120 -2.87 4.43 -25.37
C ARG A 120 -3.49 5.61 -24.65
N SER A 121 -2.81 6.74 -24.61
CA SER A 121 -3.31 8.00 -24.07
C SER A 121 -3.56 9.00 -25.18
N GLY A 122 -4.79 9.51 -25.23
CA GLY A 122 -5.18 10.61 -26.09
C GLY A 122 -4.94 11.98 -25.47
N TYR A 123 -4.53 12.08 -24.19
CA TYR A 123 -4.26 13.36 -23.53
C TYR A 123 -3.05 14.06 -24.14
N ASP A 124 -3.10 15.39 -24.23
CA ASP A 124 -2.03 16.21 -24.79
C ASP A 124 -0.92 16.49 -23.77
N ASP A 125 -1.21 16.32 -22.47
CA ASP A 125 -0.28 16.43 -21.35
C ASP A 125 0.16 15.06 -20.82
N THR A 126 1.38 15.01 -20.27
CA THR A 126 1.90 13.83 -19.55
C THR A 126 1.19 13.67 -18.22
N ARG A 127 0.63 12.48 -17.96
CA ARG A 127 -0.14 12.19 -16.74
C ARG A 127 0.40 10.99 -15.99
N LYS A 128 0.45 11.09 -14.66
CA LYS A 128 0.64 9.94 -13.78
C LYS A 128 -0.70 9.24 -13.59
N ILE A 129 -0.81 8.02 -14.08
CA ILE A 129 -2.05 7.23 -14.10
C ILE A 129 -1.82 5.98 -13.28
N ARG A 130 -2.78 5.68 -12.41
CA ARG A 130 -2.86 4.42 -11.68
C ARG A 130 -4.03 3.62 -12.24
N ILE A 131 -3.77 2.41 -12.72
CA ILE A 131 -4.80 1.52 -13.27
C ILE A 131 -4.92 0.26 -12.41
N GLU A 132 -6.15 -0.16 -12.19
CA GLU A 132 -6.49 -1.44 -11.55
C GLU A 132 -6.89 -2.42 -12.65
N LEU A 133 -6.25 -3.59 -12.67
CA LEU A 133 -6.51 -4.71 -13.56
C LEU A 133 -7.22 -5.80 -12.77
N THR A 134 -8.27 -6.40 -13.33
CA THR A 134 -8.94 -7.57 -12.77
C THR A 134 -8.78 -8.74 -13.72
N ALA A 135 -8.17 -9.82 -13.23
CA ALA A 135 -8.00 -11.06 -13.95
C ALA A 135 -9.23 -11.99 -13.80
N SER A 136 -9.33 -12.98 -14.69
CA SER A 136 -10.42 -13.97 -14.74
C SER A 136 -10.62 -14.75 -13.44
N GLY A 137 -9.54 -15.00 -12.69
CA GLY A 137 -9.58 -15.62 -11.37
C GLY A 137 -9.94 -14.66 -10.21
N GLY A 138 -10.33 -13.42 -10.51
CA GLY A 138 -10.67 -12.39 -9.53
C GLY A 138 -9.45 -11.71 -8.88
N GLN A 139 -8.22 -12.07 -9.26
CA GLN A 139 -7.03 -11.37 -8.80
C GLN A 139 -7.03 -9.93 -9.31
N VAL A 140 -6.60 -9.02 -8.45
CA VAL A 140 -6.51 -7.59 -8.75
C VAL A 140 -5.05 -7.16 -8.72
N GLU A 141 -4.61 -6.47 -9.77
CA GLU A 141 -3.28 -5.89 -9.87
C GLU A 141 -3.36 -4.38 -10.10
N ILE A 142 -2.39 -3.62 -9.59
CA ILE A 142 -2.31 -2.18 -9.79
C ILE A 142 -1.03 -1.87 -10.54
N LEU A 143 -1.16 -1.10 -11.62
CA LEU A 143 -0.02 -0.57 -12.36
C LEU A 143 0.00 0.96 -12.24
N ASP A 144 1.17 1.48 -11.85
CA ASP A 144 1.46 2.90 -11.83
C ASP A 144 2.31 3.25 -13.06
N LEU A 145 1.83 4.17 -13.89
CA LEU A 145 2.55 4.57 -15.10
C LEU A 145 2.47 6.07 -15.34
N THR A 146 3.45 6.56 -16.10
CA THR A 146 3.43 7.91 -16.66
C THR A 146 3.03 7.78 -18.12
N ALA A 147 1.82 8.24 -18.47
CA ALA A 147 1.30 8.17 -19.82
C ALA A 147 1.52 9.50 -20.54
N THR A 148 2.25 9.46 -21.65
CA THR A 148 2.33 10.55 -22.63
C THR A 148 1.38 10.28 -23.80
N LYS A 149 1.13 11.27 -24.64
CA LYS A 149 0.30 11.11 -25.84
C LYS A 149 0.82 9.96 -26.71
N GLY A 150 -0.04 9.02 -27.07
CA GLY A 150 0.32 7.84 -27.88
C GLY A 150 0.31 6.55 -27.08
N ILE A 151 1.06 5.54 -27.55
CA ILE A 151 1.13 4.20 -26.93
C ILE A 151 2.27 4.17 -25.91
N ASN A 152 1.95 3.77 -24.68
CA ASN A 152 2.88 3.65 -23.56
C ASN A 152 2.92 2.20 -23.10
N GLN A 153 4.10 1.69 -22.76
CA GLN A 153 4.23 0.41 -22.07
C GLN A 153 3.81 0.60 -20.60
N ALA A 154 2.69 0.00 -20.20
CA ALA A 154 2.11 0.19 -18.88
C ALA A 154 2.62 -0.80 -17.82
N GLY A 155 3.13 -1.96 -18.26
CA GLY A 155 3.72 -2.97 -17.38
C GLY A 155 3.45 -4.39 -17.85
N THR A 156 3.45 -5.33 -16.91
CA THR A 156 3.08 -6.74 -17.13
C THR A 156 2.00 -7.15 -16.14
N CYS A 157 0.99 -7.87 -16.58
CA CYS A 157 0.00 -8.51 -15.71
C CYS A 157 0.54 -9.86 -15.25
N ALA A 158 0.88 -10.01 -13.97
CA ALA A 158 1.47 -11.24 -13.42
C ALA A 158 0.41 -12.33 -13.17
N ALA A 159 -0.83 -11.92 -12.93
CA ALA A 159 -1.99 -12.79 -12.74
C ALA A 159 -2.56 -13.32 -14.06
N CYS A 160 -2.31 -12.62 -15.18
CA CYS A 160 -2.78 -13.01 -16.49
C CYS A 160 -1.90 -14.13 -17.07
N ARG A 161 -2.52 -15.25 -17.45
CA ARG A 161 -1.88 -16.38 -18.14
C ARG A 161 -1.94 -16.20 -19.65
N ASP A 162 -3.00 -15.55 -20.15
CA ASP A 162 -3.14 -15.20 -21.57
C ASP A 162 -3.84 -13.85 -21.80
N LEU A 163 -4.07 -13.51 -23.07
CA LEU A 163 -4.66 -12.24 -23.49
C LEU A 163 -6.14 -12.08 -23.10
N SER A 164 -6.83 -13.18 -22.84
CA SER A 164 -8.25 -13.22 -22.48
C SER A 164 -8.48 -13.14 -20.97
N ASP A 165 -7.44 -13.36 -20.15
CA ASP A 165 -7.55 -13.33 -18.69
C ASP A 165 -7.87 -11.94 -18.14
N LEU A 166 -7.58 -10.86 -18.87
CA LEU A 166 -7.93 -9.51 -18.41
C LEU A 166 -9.42 -9.23 -18.64
N THR A 167 -10.22 -9.45 -17.60
CA THR A 167 -11.69 -9.30 -17.66
C THR A 167 -12.14 -7.86 -17.53
N ALA A 168 -11.51 -7.09 -16.64
CA ALA A 168 -11.85 -5.68 -16.43
C ALA A 168 -10.60 -4.85 -16.11
N TRP A 169 -10.70 -3.55 -16.38
CA TRP A 169 -9.72 -2.58 -15.91
C TRP A 169 -10.43 -1.25 -15.62
N ARG A 170 -9.86 -0.46 -14.71
CA ARG A 170 -10.31 0.92 -14.45
C ARG A 170 -9.16 1.80 -14.04
N VAL A 171 -9.30 3.10 -14.26
CA VAL A 171 -8.39 4.10 -13.70
C VAL A 171 -8.81 4.38 -12.27
N LEU A 172 -7.85 4.39 -11.34
CA LEU A 172 -8.10 4.77 -9.96
C LEU A 172 -8.00 6.30 -9.85
N ASP A 173 -9.10 6.93 -9.46
CA ASP A 173 -9.15 8.37 -9.19
C ASP A 173 -8.24 8.70 -8.00
N GLY A 174 -7.26 9.58 -8.22
CA GLY A 174 -6.22 9.92 -7.25
C GLY A 174 -4.79 9.97 -7.81
N GLY A 175 -4.59 9.50 -9.06
CA GLY A 175 -3.28 9.45 -9.71
C GLY A 175 -2.32 8.44 -9.08
N VAL A 176 -1.10 8.37 -9.59
CA VAL A 176 -0.02 7.71 -8.86
C VAL A 176 0.15 8.49 -7.55
N PRO A 177 0.15 7.84 -6.37
CA PRO A 177 0.39 8.52 -5.11
C PRO A 177 1.63 9.39 -5.25
N PRO A 178 1.65 10.59 -4.65
CA PRO A 178 2.91 11.31 -4.54
C PRO A 178 3.97 10.35 -4.02
N GLU A 179 5.20 10.47 -4.53
CA GLU A 179 6.31 9.68 -4.02
C GLU A 179 6.25 9.73 -2.48
N PRO A 180 6.40 8.58 -1.81
CA PRO A 180 6.17 8.49 -0.38
C PRO A 180 6.98 9.59 0.30
N GLU A 181 6.27 10.56 0.91
CA GLU A 181 6.93 11.68 1.57
C GLU A 181 7.94 11.11 2.56
N VAL A 182 9.18 11.61 2.51
CA VAL A 182 10.25 11.11 3.36
C VAL A 182 9.88 11.36 4.81
N VAL A 183 9.52 10.30 5.52
CA VAL A 183 9.23 10.33 6.94
C VAL A 183 10.50 10.12 7.73
N ARG A 184 10.71 10.96 8.75
CA ARG A 184 11.90 10.93 9.61
C ARG A 184 11.52 10.71 11.06
N PRO A 185 12.35 9.98 11.83
CA PRO A 185 12.15 9.86 13.26
C PRO A 185 12.25 11.22 13.93
N ILE A 186 11.33 11.51 14.86
CA ILE A 186 11.25 12.77 15.58
C ILE A 186 11.65 12.56 17.03
N ALA A 187 12.72 13.23 17.45
CA ALA A 187 13.17 13.25 18.83
C ALA A 187 12.45 14.34 19.64
N GLY A 188 12.44 14.17 20.96
CA GLY A 188 12.03 15.23 21.89
C GLY A 188 12.95 16.46 21.79
N ASN A 189 12.45 17.60 22.27
CA ASN A 189 13.18 18.87 22.33
C ASN A 189 12.81 19.63 23.63
N THR A 190 13.27 20.86 23.77
CA THR A 190 13.00 21.71 24.95
C THR A 190 11.51 21.90 25.25
N HIS A 191 10.63 21.80 24.24
CA HIS A 191 9.19 22.01 24.37
C HIS A 191 8.37 20.72 24.34
N MET A 192 8.98 19.58 23.99
CA MET A 192 8.30 18.32 23.73
C MET A 192 9.09 17.13 24.25
N GLU A 193 8.40 16.19 24.88
CA GLU A 193 8.92 14.88 25.25
C GLU A 193 8.24 13.82 24.37
N VAL A 194 9.02 12.87 23.85
CA VAL A 194 8.52 11.79 23.00
C VAL A 194 8.70 10.48 23.75
N LEU A 195 7.58 9.92 24.21
CA LEU A 195 7.48 8.58 24.83
C LEU A 195 6.94 7.54 23.85
N ALA A 196 6.51 7.97 22.66
CA ALA A 196 6.11 7.07 21.58
C ALA A 196 7.26 6.15 21.18
N ARG A 197 6.97 4.86 20.99
CA ARG A 197 7.96 3.87 20.53
C ARG A 197 8.54 4.20 19.16
N ASP A 198 7.68 4.68 18.26
CA ASP A 198 8.05 5.15 16.94
C ASP A 198 7.21 6.38 16.61
N LEU A 199 7.90 7.51 16.40
CA LEU A 199 7.29 8.75 15.94
C LEU A 199 8.04 9.18 14.70
N ARG A 200 7.46 8.90 13.54
CA ARG A 200 7.98 9.38 12.27
C ARG A 200 6.98 10.34 11.68
N LEU A 201 7.45 11.46 11.18
CA LEU A 201 6.62 12.47 10.52
C LEU A 201 7.36 12.97 9.29
N THR A 202 6.60 13.53 8.36
CA THR A 202 7.16 14.31 7.25
C THR A 202 7.74 15.60 7.82
N ASP A 203 8.72 16.21 7.15
CA ASP A 203 9.37 17.44 7.66
C ASP A 203 8.33 18.54 7.97
N ALA A 204 7.31 18.68 7.11
CA ALA A 204 6.21 19.63 7.31
C ALA A 204 5.41 19.34 8.59
N ASN A 205 5.05 18.08 8.83
CA ASN A 205 4.28 17.66 10.00
C ASN A 205 5.11 17.70 11.30
N ALA A 206 6.41 17.42 11.21
CA ALA A 206 7.34 17.61 12.31
C ALA A 206 7.42 19.08 12.75
N GLU A 207 7.53 20.01 11.82
CA GLU A 207 7.58 21.44 12.14
C GLU A 207 6.25 21.95 12.72
N ARG A 208 5.10 21.45 12.24
CA ARG A 208 3.79 21.73 12.86
C ARG A 208 3.75 21.27 14.31
N LEU A 209 4.15 20.03 14.58
CA LEU A 209 4.18 19.49 15.94
C LEU A 209 5.11 20.32 16.86
N LYS A 210 6.28 20.73 16.36
CA LYS A 210 7.21 21.60 17.10
C LYS A 210 6.59 22.95 17.45
N ARG A 211 5.85 23.58 16.53
CA ARG A 211 5.15 24.84 16.79
C ARG A 211 4.01 24.70 17.80
N ILE A 212 3.24 23.61 17.73
CA ILE A 212 2.21 23.28 18.74
C ILE A 212 2.87 23.14 20.11
N ALA A 213 3.94 22.35 20.19
CA ALA A 213 4.67 22.14 21.44
C ALA A 213 5.26 23.44 22.00
N ALA A 214 5.84 24.30 21.14
CA ALA A 214 6.37 25.60 21.56
C ALA A 214 5.27 26.54 22.09
N ALA A 215 4.11 26.60 21.42
CA ALA A 215 2.98 27.40 21.86
C ALA A 215 2.41 26.89 23.21
N TYR A 216 2.28 25.57 23.35
CA TYR A 216 1.87 24.93 24.60
C TYR A 216 2.85 25.22 25.74
N PHE A 217 4.16 25.06 25.49
CA PHE A 217 5.21 25.33 26.47
C PHE A 217 5.25 26.81 26.87
N LYS A 218 5.04 27.74 25.94
CA LYS A 218 4.98 29.17 26.24
C LYS A 218 3.86 29.50 27.22
N ALA A 219 2.70 28.85 27.09
CA ALA A 219 1.53 29.09 27.92
C ALA A 219 1.60 28.38 29.29
N THR A 220 2.16 27.16 29.33
CA THR A 220 2.07 26.28 30.52
C THR A 220 3.39 26.10 31.26
N ARG A 221 4.52 26.41 30.61
CA ARG A 221 5.88 26.04 31.03
C ARG A 221 6.09 24.54 31.24
N LYS A 222 5.22 23.71 30.65
CA LYS A 222 5.32 22.24 30.64
C LYS A 222 5.59 21.74 29.23
N ARG A 223 6.37 20.67 29.12
CA ARG A 223 6.64 20.02 27.84
C ARG A 223 5.38 19.27 27.37
N LEU A 224 5.12 19.32 26.06
CA LEU A 224 4.08 18.50 25.45
C LEU A 224 4.56 17.05 25.40
N VAL A 225 3.78 16.10 25.92
CA VAL A 225 4.19 14.69 25.94
C VAL A 225 3.48 13.90 24.86
N VAL A 226 4.25 13.42 23.89
CA VAL A 226 3.78 12.58 22.78
C VAL A 226 3.93 11.11 23.14
N THR A 227 2.83 10.38 23.13
CA THR A 227 2.75 8.96 23.53
C THR A 227 2.53 8.01 22.37
N GLY A 228 2.05 8.52 21.22
CA GLY A 228 1.84 7.72 20.02
C GLY A 228 2.24 8.47 18.75
N GLY A 229 2.70 7.74 17.75
CA GLY A 229 3.17 8.26 16.48
C GLY A 229 2.85 7.32 15.33
N THR A 230 3.85 7.02 14.49
CA THR A 230 3.68 6.06 13.40
C THR A 230 3.38 4.68 13.95
N ARG A 231 2.36 4.03 13.38
CA ARG A 231 1.95 2.70 13.82
C ARG A 231 2.11 1.71 12.68
N PRO A 232 2.95 0.67 12.83
CA PRO A 232 3.08 -0.33 11.78
C PRO A 232 1.79 -1.16 11.64
N PRO A 233 1.55 -1.77 10.46
CA PRO A 233 0.36 -2.59 10.20
C PRO A 233 0.09 -3.65 11.27
N GLN A 234 1.15 -4.34 11.73
CA GLN A 234 1.07 -5.33 12.81
C GLN A 234 0.45 -4.75 14.09
N ARG A 235 0.96 -3.60 14.56
CA ARG A 235 0.47 -2.97 15.78
C ARG A 235 -0.96 -2.44 15.62
N GLN A 236 -1.29 -1.93 14.43
CA GLN A 236 -2.65 -1.50 14.12
C GLN A 236 -3.62 -2.69 14.14
N ALA A 237 -3.22 -3.85 13.60
CA ALA A 237 -4.00 -5.08 13.63
C ALA A 237 -4.26 -5.56 15.08
N GLU A 238 -3.24 -5.56 15.93
CA GLU A 238 -3.37 -5.91 17.36
C GLU A 238 -4.39 -5.04 18.09
N LEU A 239 -4.29 -3.71 17.95
CA LEU A 239 -5.22 -2.79 18.61
C LEU A 239 -6.66 -2.97 18.11
N MET A 240 -6.83 -3.21 16.81
CA MET A 240 -8.14 -3.50 16.25
C MET A 240 -8.69 -4.84 16.72
N TYR A 241 -7.86 -5.86 16.85
CA TYR A 241 -8.25 -7.16 17.42
C TYR A 241 -8.74 -6.98 18.85
N ASP A 242 -7.98 -6.27 19.68
CA ASP A 242 -8.33 -6.09 21.09
C ASP A 242 -9.64 -5.29 21.24
N LYS A 243 -9.87 -4.28 20.38
CA LYS A 243 -11.17 -3.55 20.30
C LYS A 243 -12.33 -4.46 19.90
N LEU A 244 -12.17 -5.22 18.82
CA LEU A 244 -13.20 -6.16 18.34
C LEU A 244 -13.50 -7.26 19.36
N LYS A 245 -12.48 -7.74 20.08
CA LYS A 245 -12.63 -8.76 21.12
C LYS A 245 -13.43 -8.27 22.31
N ARG A 246 -13.35 -6.98 22.64
CA ARG A 246 -14.18 -6.32 23.67
C ARG A 246 -15.60 -5.99 23.20
N GLY A 247 -15.90 -6.18 21.92
CA GLY A 247 -17.20 -5.84 21.34
C GLY A 247 -17.33 -4.38 20.90
N ASP A 248 -16.22 -3.64 20.78
CA ASP A 248 -16.23 -2.26 20.30
C ASP A 248 -16.71 -2.24 18.83
N ASP A 249 -17.62 -1.31 18.49
CA ASP A 249 -17.99 -1.08 17.08
C ASP A 249 -16.91 -0.23 16.37
N ILE A 250 -15.84 -0.90 15.95
CA ILE A 250 -14.74 -0.23 15.24
C ILE A 250 -15.19 0.45 13.95
N VAL A 251 -16.27 0.00 13.31
CA VAL A 251 -16.71 0.61 12.05
C VAL A 251 -17.21 2.02 12.30
N SER A 252 -17.86 2.28 13.43
CA SER A 252 -18.23 3.64 13.83
C SER A 252 -16.99 4.54 14.07
N LEU A 253 -15.89 3.98 14.58
CA LEU A 253 -14.70 4.72 15.01
C LEU A 253 -13.80 5.20 13.86
N TYR A 254 -13.75 4.47 12.75
CA TYR A 254 -12.84 4.77 11.64
C TYR A 254 -13.50 5.62 10.55
N GLU A 255 -12.77 6.56 9.96
CA GLU A 255 -13.25 7.41 8.86
C GLU A 255 -13.59 6.56 7.62
N ASN A 256 -12.66 5.68 7.21
CA ASN A 256 -12.85 4.81 6.06
C ASN A 256 -13.63 3.53 6.42
N LYS A 257 -14.96 3.60 6.29
CA LYS A 257 -15.91 2.52 6.62
C LYS A 257 -15.70 1.24 5.81
N GLN A 258 -15.24 1.36 4.56
CA GLN A 258 -14.97 0.23 3.69
C GLN A 258 -13.72 -0.52 4.16
N ALA A 259 -12.60 0.19 4.35
CA ALA A 259 -11.34 -0.40 4.78
C ALA A 259 -11.46 -1.11 6.15
N VAL A 260 -12.16 -0.48 7.11
CA VAL A 260 -12.42 -1.11 8.41
C VAL A 260 -13.32 -2.34 8.31
N THR A 261 -14.25 -2.36 7.36
CA THR A 261 -15.11 -3.53 7.14
C THR A 261 -14.30 -4.73 6.63
N GLU A 262 -13.34 -4.53 5.73
CA GLU A 262 -12.44 -5.59 5.28
C GLU A 262 -11.66 -6.22 6.45
N VAL A 263 -11.09 -5.39 7.32
CA VAL A 263 -10.33 -5.86 8.50
C VAL A 263 -11.25 -6.56 9.51
N ARG A 264 -12.46 -6.03 9.73
CA ARG A 264 -13.48 -6.66 10.58
C ARG A 264 -13.89 -8.04 10.03
N ASN A 265 -14.00 -8.19 8.72
CA ASN A 265 -14.35 -9.45 8.09
C ASN A 265 -13.23 -10.49 8.31
N ALA A 266 -11.96 -10.10 8.17
CA ALA A 266 -10.84 -10.98 8.51
C ALA A 266 -10.88 -11.46 9.97
N TYR A 267 -11.18 -10.55 10.91
CA TYR A 267 -11.40 -10.91 12.31
C TYR A 267 -12.56 -11.91 12.48
N ARG A 268 -13.72 -11.63 11.88
CA ARG A 268 -14.91 -12.49 11.98
C ARG A 268 -14.67 -13.89 11.42
N THR A 269 -14.00 -14.00 10.27
CA THR A 269 -13.61 -15.27 9.68
C THR A 269 -12.70 -16.06 10.62
N GLY A 270 -11.65 -15.42 11.15
CA GLY A 270 -10.74 -16.07 12.08
C GLY A 270 -11.42 -16.47 13.41
N ALA A 271 -12.32 -15.64 13.92
CA ALA A 271 -13.10 -15.94 15.12
C ALA A 271 -14.09 -17.10 14.91
N ALA A 272 -14.77 -17.14 13.76
CA ALA A 272 -15.69 -18.23 13.41
C ALA A 272 -14.99 -19.59 13.28
N GLN A 273 -13.72 -19.58 12.86
CA GLN A 273 -12.87 -20.76 12.77
C GLN A 273 -12.12 -21.07 14.08
N ALA A 274 -12.38 -20.33 15.16
CA ALA A 274 -11.68 -20.46 16.45
C ALA A 274 -10.14 -20.40 16.33
N LEU A 275 -9.62 -19.62 15.37
CA LEU A 275 -8.18 -19.50 15.19
C LEU A 275 -7.52 -18.78 16.38
N PRO A 276 -6.27 -19.14 16.72
CA PRO A 276 -5.55 -18.48 17.80
C PRO A 276 -5.31 -17.00 17.49
N ARG A 277 -5.22 -16.16 18.53
CA ARG A 277 -5.04 -14.69 18.41
C ARG A 277 -3.96 -14.30 17.41
N LYS A 278 -2.78 -14.94 17.49
CA LYS A 278 -1.63 -14.67 16.60
C LYS A 278 -2.01 -14.83 15.13
N THR A 279 -2.77 -15.87 14.77
CA THR A 279 -3.23 -16.13 13.41
C THR A 279 -4.28 -15.10 12.96
N VAL A 280 -5.25 -14.76 13.81
CA VAL A 280 -6.26 -13.75 13.48
C VAL A 280 -5.62 -12.38 13.26
N VAL A 281 -4.70 -11.97 14.12
CA VAL A 281 -3.96 -10.70 13.97
C VAL A 281 -3.14 -10.70 12.68
N ARG A 282 -2.50 -11.83 12.31
CA ARG A 282 -1.77 -11.95 11.04
C ARG A 282 -2.70 -11.75 9.83
N LEU A 283 -3.87 -12.40 9.82
CA LEU A 283 -4.87 -12.22 8.75
C LEU A 283 -5.35 -10.76 8.66
N MET A 284 -5.59 -10.11 9.80
CA MET A 284 -5.95 -8.70 9.84
C MET A 284 -4.82 -7.81 9.31
N LYS A 285 -3.56 -8.10 9.67
CA LYS A 285 -2.38 -7.39 9.15
C LYS A 285 -2.28 -7.54 7.63
N GLU A 286 -2.44 -8.73 7.08
CA GLU A 286 -2.38 -8.97 5.63
C GLU A 286 -3.41 -8.11 4.87
N VAL A 287 -4.62 -7.95 5.42
CA VAL A 287 -5.61 -7.03 4.87
C VAL A 287 -5.11 -5.58 4.93
N ILE A 288 -4.54 -5.14 6.05
CA ILE A 288 -4.01 -3.77 6.20
C ILE A 288 -2.83 -3.53 5.24
N ASP A 289 -1.91 -4.49 5.09
CA ASP A 289 -0.80 -4.41 4.14
C ASP A 289 -1.31 -4.28 2.70
N ALA A 290 -2.31 -5.11 2.34
CA ALA A 290 -2.92 -5.05 1.02
C ALA A 290 -3.64 -3.70 0.79
N GLN A 291 -4.29 -3.13 1.81
CA GLN A 291 -4.87 -1.79 1.73
C GLN A 291 -3.79 -0.73 1.48
N ILE A 292 -2.70 -0.75 2.25
CA ILE A 292 -1.59 0.19 2.09
C ILE A 292 -0.98 0.09 0.69
N ALA A 293 -0.78 -1.13 0.18
CA ALA A 293 -0.28 -1.35 -1.18
C ALA A 293 -1.17 -0.70 -2.26
N ARG A 294 -2.50 -0.67 -2.03
CA ARG A 294 -3.46 0.02 -2.90
C ARG A 294 -3.59 1.52 -2.63
N GLY A 295 -2.84 2.07 -1.66
CA GLY A 295 -2.94 3.47 -1.22
C GLY A 295 -4.17 3.75 -0.33
N VAL A 296 -4.84 2.70 0.16
CA VAL A 296 -5.98 2.79 1.05
C VAL A 296 -5.48 2.70 2.50
N TYR A 297 -5.75 3.72 3.30
CA TYR A 297 -5.32 3.73 4.71
C TYR A 297 -6.54 3.72 5.63
N ILE A 298 -6.61 2.72 6.50
CA ILE A 298 -7.64 2.63 7.52
C ILE A 298 -7.41 3.62 8.68
N SER A 299 -6.16 4.00 8.94
CA SER A 299 -5.76 4.88 10.04
C SER A 299 -4.67 5.84 9.58
N LYS A 300 -4.71 7.09 10.05
CA LYS A 300 -3.69 8.10 9.73
C LYS A 300 -2.34 7.81 10.40
N HIS A 301 -2.30 7.00 11.45
CA HIS A 301 -1.05 6.53 12.04
C HIS A 301 -0.24 5.64 11.10
N LEU A 302 -0.88 4.95 10.14
CA LEU A 302 -0.18 4.07 9.18
C LEU A 302 0.63 4.87 8.15
N ARG A 303 0.29 6.15 7.95
CA ARG A 303 0.94 7.05 7.00
C ARG A 303 1.73 8.17 7.67
N SER A 304 2.10 8.02 8.94
CA SER A 304 2.81 9.07 9.70
C SER A 304 2.07 10.42 9.70
N GLY A 305 0.73 10.38 9.64
CA GLY A 305 -0.14 11.55 9.62
C GLY A 305 -0.94 11.73 10.91
N ALA A 306 -0.53 11.07 12.00
CA ALA A 306 -1.19 11.20 13.28
C ALA A 306 -0.23 11.09 14.47
N VAL A 307 -0.57 11.80 15.54
CA VAL A 307 0.22 11.88 16.78
C VAL A 307 -0.73 11.84 17.98
N ASP A 308 -0.43 10.98 18.94
CA ASP A 308 -1.19 10.89 20.19
C ASP A 308 -0.46 11.64 21.30
N VAL A 309 -1.15 12.55 21.96
CA VAL A 309 -0.65 13.41 23.02
C VAL A 309 -1.27 12.99 24.35
N ARG A 310 -0.44 12.82 25.38
CA ARG A 310 -0.86 12.48 26.74
C ARG A 310 -1.88 13.49 27.26
N SER A 311 -2.89 13.01 27.98
CA SER A 311 -3.97 13.86 28.48
C SER A 311 -4.19 13.81 29.99
N TRP A 312 -3.77 12.73 30.67
CA TRP A 312 -4.20 12.44 32.04
C TRP A 312 -3.64 13.41 33.10
N ASP A 313 -2.52 14.09 32.83
CA ASP A 313 -1.91 15.08 33.71
C ASP A 313 -2.18 16.53 33.28
N MET A 314 -2.99 16.74 32.23
CA MET A 314 -3.40 18.08 31.80
C MET A 314 -4.54 18.59 32.68
N VAL A 315 -4.25 19.59 33.52
CA VAL A 315 -5.29 20.37 34.19
C VAL A 315 -6.07 21.22 33.16
N PRO A 316 -7.28 21.73 33.47
CA PRO A 316 -8.12 22.43 32.49
C PRO A 316 -7.43 23.60 31.77
N ALA A 317 -6.57 24.35 32.46
CA ALA A 317 -5.78 25.43 31.85
C ALA A 317 -4.74 24.92 30.82
N MET A 318 -4.14 23.76 31.08
CA MET A 318 -3.21 23.12 30.14
C MET A 318 -3.96 22.56 28.93
N GLU A 319 -5.11 21.92 29.16
CA GLU A 319 -5.97 21.45 28.07
C GLU A 319 -6.37 22.61 27.15
N GLN A 320 -6.83 23.72 27.72
CA GLN A 320 -7.22 24.90 26.95
C GLN A 320 -6.04 25.45 26.14
N ALA A 321 -4.86 25.57 26.77
CA ALA A 321 -3.65 26.02 26.08
C ALA A 321 -3.25 25.08 24.93
N PHE A 322 -3.42 23.76 25.11
CA PHE A 322 -3.16 22.77 24.06
C PHE A 322 -4.15 22.92 22.89
N ARG A 323 -5.46 23.02 23.18
CA ARG A 323 -6.49 23.24 22.15
C ARG A 323 -6.25 24.53 21.35
N GLU A 324 -5.86 25.61 22.03
CA GLU A 324 -5.51 26.87 21.39
C GLU A 324 -4.24 26.79 20.55
N ALA A 325 -3.23 26.04 21.00
CA ALA A 325 -2.03 25.79 20.22
C ALA A 325 -2.34 25.02 18.94
N VAL A 326 -3.15 23.97 19.01
CA VAL A 326 -3.56 23.18 17.84
C VAL A 326 -4.40 24.02 16.87
N LYS A 327 -5.35 24.83 17.37
CA LYS A 327 -6.22 25.69 16.54
C LYS A 327 -5.43 26.68 15.67
N LYS A 328 -4.20 27.05 16.07
CA LYS A 328 -3.33 27.96 15.30
C LYS A 328 -2.64 27.28 14.12
N GLU A 329 -2.59 25.96 14.08
CA GLU A 329 -1.94 25.22 12.99
C GLU A 329 -2.95 24.79 11.92
N PRO A 330 -2.89 25.37 10.71
CA PRO A 330 -3.86 25.06 9.66
C PRO A 330 -3.74 23.62 9.18
N GLY A 331 -4.87 22.92 9.06
CA GLY A 331 -4.93 21.52 8.60
C GLY A 331 -4.71 20.47 9.69
N VAL A 332 -4.35 20.86 10.92
CA VAL A 332 -4.28 19.92 12.04
C VAL A 332 -5.66 19.81 12.70
N ALA A 333 -6.20 18.60 12.78
CA ALA A 333 -7.43 18.31 13.48
C ALA A 333 -7.14 17.66 14.84
N LEU A 334 -7.89 18.06 15.86
CA LEU A 334 -7.80 17.53 17.22
C LEU A 334 -9.05 16.72 17.54
N MET A 335 -8.85 15.47 17.95
CA MET A 335 -9.90 14.59 18.45
C MET A 335 -9.64 14.24 19.92
N ASP A 336 -10.70 14.22 20.71
CA ASP A 336 -10.66 13.94 22.14
C ASP A 336 -10.96 12.46 22.38
N GLU A 337 -9.92 11.65 22.57
CA GLU A 337 -10.02 10.20 22.79
C GLU A 337 -9.84 9.81 24.26
N ARG A 338 -10.04 10.75 25.19
CA ARG A 338 -9.89 10.52 26.63
C ARG A 338 -10.90 9.54 27.23
N LYS A 339 -12.00 9.27 26.52
CA LYS A 339 -13.01 8.27 26.92
C LYS A 339 -12.63 6.84 26.51
N SER A 340 -11.51 6.65 25.83
CA SER A 340 -11.03 5.32 25.43
C SER A 340 -10.20 4.66 26.55
N ALA A 341 -9.86 3.38 26.36
CA ALA A 341 -9.03 2.63 27.32
C ALA A 341 -7.62 3.21 27.52
N GLU A 342 -7.11 3.95 26.53
CA GLU A 342 -5.83 4.64 26.59
C GLU A 342 -6.11 6.15 26.43
N PRO A 343 -6.30 6.93 27.51
CA PRO A 343 -6.78 8.30 27.40
C PRO A 343 -5.72 9.26 26.82
N HIS A 344 -5.97 9.77 25.63
CA HIS A 344 -5.10 10.72 24.93
C HIS A 344 -5.88 11.72 24.07
N PHE A 345 -5.17 12.73 23.59
CA PHE A 345 -5.61 13.59 22.51
C PHE A 345 -5.00 13.12 21.20
N HIS A 346 -5.83 12.93 20.18
CA HIS A 346 -5.38 12.47 18.87
C HIS A 346 -5.28 13.65 17.90
N LEU A 347 -4.07 13.89 17.38
CA LEU A 347 -3.82 14.88 16.34
C LEU A 347 -3.79 14.19 14.99
N THR A 348 -4.64 14.64 14.09
CA THR A 348 -4.60 14.32 12.67
C THR A 348 -3.85 15.43 11.95
N MET A 349 -2.84 15.06 11.18
CA MET A 349 -2.03 15.96 10.36
C MET A 349 -2.29 15.69 8.87
N PRO A 350 -2.18 16.74 8.02
CA PRO A 350 -2.45 16.63 6.60
C PRO A 350 -1.53 15.61 5.92
#